data_AF-A0AAU0N3F4-F1
#
_entry.id   AF-A0AAU0N3F4-F1
#
_cell.length_a   1.000
_cell.length_b   1.000
_cell.length_c   1.000
_cell.angle_alpha   90.00
_cell.angle_beta   90.00
_cell.angle_gamma   90.00
#
_symmetry.space_group_name_H-M   'P 1'
#
loop_
_entity.id
_entity.type
_entity.pdbx_description
1 polymer ?
#
loop_
_entity_poly.entity_id
_entity_poly.type
_entity_poly.pdbx_seq_one_letter_code
_entity_poly.pdbx_strand_id
1 'polypeptide(L)'
;MNIAITLCLSFAVFALIFWGMMHMRTPRFRMEREQFQRGLEDVIVGQADDNEWRVLISYPMRHDPPLEQLRLECLQIEEEEYTGKPPYLFTETGLQQLRDVRERLLALPPQDETE
;
A
#
# COMPACT_ATOMS: atom_id res chain seq x y z
N MET A 1 54.45 1.22 -4.08
CA MET A 1 53.69 1.59 -2.87
C MET A 1 52.35 2.25 -3.23
N ASN A 2 52.34 3.36 -3.98
CA ASN A 2 51.09 4.10 -4.27
C ASN A 2 50.02 3.32 -5.04
N ILE A 3 50.39 2.57 -6.08
CA ILE A 3 49.40 1.81 -6.90
C ILE A 3 48.66 0.76 -6.05
N ALA A 4 49.39 0.07 -5.17
CA ALA A 4 48.78 -0.92 -4.27
C ALA A 4 47.81 -0.27 -3.27
N ILE A 5 48.17 0.90 -2.74
CA ILE A 5 47.32 1.67 -1.82
C ILE A 5 46.05 2.14 -2.54
N THR A 6 46.17 2.70 -3.75
CA THR A 6 45.00 3.15 -4.52
C THR A 6 44.10 1.99 -4.91
N LEU A 7 44.65 0.82 -5.19
CA LEU A 7 43.89 -0.37 -5.58
C LEU A 7 43.10 -0.94 -4.38
N CYS A 8 43.74 -1.03 -3.21
CA CYS A 8 43.07 -1.42 -1.97
C CYS A 8 41.99 -0.41 -1.56
N LEU A 9 42.27 0.90 -1.69
CA LEU A 9 41.29 1.94 -1.36
C LEU A 9 40.06 1.86 -2.28
N SER A 10 40.29 1.70 -3.59
CA SER A 10 39.21 1.51 -4.57
C SER A 10 38.35 0.30 -4.22
N PHE A 11 38.98 -0.84 -3.92
CA PHE A 11 38.28 -2.06 -3.55
C PHE A 11 37.46 -1.89 -2.26
N ALA A 12 38.02 -1.23 -1.24
CA ALA A 12 37.31 -0.94 0.01
C ALA A 12 36.09 -0.04 -0.20
N VAL A 13 36.21 0.99 -1.04
CA VAL A 13 35.09 1.88 -1.39
C VAL A 13 33.99 1.10 -2.11
N PHE A 14 34.33 0.26 -3.10
CA PHE A 14 33.33 -0.56 -3.77
C PHE A 14 32.66 -1.56 -2.80
N ALA A 15 33.43 -2.23 -1.95
CA ALA A 15 32.89 -3.16 -0.96
C ALA A 15 31.90 -2.47 0.00
N LEU A 16 32.19 -1.25 0.45
CA LEU A 16 31.28 -0.46 1.29
C LEU A 16 29.98 -0.09 0.56
N ILE A 17 30.06 0.29 -0.72
CA ILE A 17 28.88 0.59 -1.53
C ILE A 17 28.02 -0.67 -1.70
N PHE A 18 28.62 -1.80 -2.06
CA PHE A 18 27.90 -3.08 -2.18
C PHE A 18 27.28 -3.52 -0.85
N TRP A 19 27.99 -3.35 0.26
CA TRP A 19 27.48 -3.63 1.60
C TRP A 19 26.26 -2.75 1.94
N GLY A 20 26.34 -1.45 1.67
CA GLY A 20 25.22 -0.52 1.87
C GLY A 20 24.00 -0.89 1.03
N MET A 21 24.19 -1.24 -0.24
CA MET A 21 23.10 -1.70 -1.11
C MET A 21 22.50 -3.03 -0.65
N MET A 22 23.31 -3.98 -0.18
CA MET A 22 22.81 -5.26 0.33
C MET A 22 22.06 -5.09 1.66
N HIS A 23 22.43 -4.08 2.46
CA HIS A 23 21.72 -3.73 3.69
C HIS A 23 20.41 -2.98 3.43
N MET A 24 20.27 -2.31 2.27
CA MET A 24 18.97 -1.84 1.77
C MET A 24 18.14 -3.06 1.38
N ARG A 25 17.52 -3.70 2.38
CA ARG A 25 16.43 -4.64 2.16
C ARG A 25 15.40 -3.93 1.30
N THR A 26 15.13 -4.50 0.12
CA THR A 26 14.09 -4.04 -0.79
C THR A 26 12.84 -3.76 0.03
N PRO A 27 12.35 -2.50 0.08
CA PRO A 27 11.10 -2.20 0.75
C PRO A 27 10.04 -2.94 -0.04
N ARG A 28 9.66 -4.11 0.45
CA ARG A 28 8.55 -4.86 -0.10
C ARG A 28 7.34 -4.02 0.26
N PHE A 29 6.90 -3.17 -0.66
CA PHE A 29 5.59 -2.54 -0.60
C PHE A 29 4.56 -3.67 -0.59
N ARG A 30 4.27 -4.17 0.60
CA ARG A 30 3.17 -5.07 0.90
C ARG A 30 2.11 -4.19 1.50
N MET A 31 1.02 -4.01 0.78
CA MET A 31 -0.15 -3.35 1.33
C MET A 31 -0.74 -4.31 2.36
N GLU A 32 -0.46 -4.04 3.62
CA GLU A 32 -1.02 -4.79 4.75
C GLU A 32 -2.44 -4.30 5.05
N ARG A 33 -3.23 -5.13 5.73
CA ARG A 33 -4.60 -4.79 6.14
C ARG A 33 -4.72 -3.44 6.82
N GLU A 34 -3.76 -3.11 7.69
CA GLU A 34 -3.73 -1.81 8.37
C GLU A 34 -3.57 -0.64 7.40
N GLN A 35 -2.71 -0.79 6.39
CA GLN A 35 -2.49 0.26 5.39
C GLN A 35 -3.73 0.43 4.52
N PHE A 36 -4.38 -0.68 4.14
CA PHE A 36 -5.64 -0.65 3.40
C PHE A 36 -6.76 0.00 4.23
N GLN A 37 -6.86 -0.34 5.52
CA GLN A 37 -7.82 0.26 6.44
C GLN A 37 -7.61 1.77 6.59
N ARG A 38 -6.36 2.21 6.75
CA ARG A 38 -6.03 3.64 6.87
C ARG A 38 -6.37 4.40 5.59
N GLY A 39 -5.96 3.88 4.43
CA GLY A 39 -6.29 4.50 3.14
C GLY A 39 -7.80 4.58 2.91
N LEU A 40 -8.55 3.54 3.31
CA LEU A 40 -10.02 3.56 3.23
C LEU A 40 -10.64 4.61 4.17
N GLU A 41 -10.11 4.75 5.39
CA GLU A 41 -10.56 5.80 6.32
C GLU A 41 -10.23 7.20 5.80
N ASP A 42 -9.06 7.40 5.22
CA ASP A 42 -8.65 8.70 4.66
C ASP A 42 -9.59 9.12 3.53
N VAL A 43 -10.03 8.18 2.70
CA VAL A 43 -11.04 8.41 1.65
C VAL A 43 -12.41 8.74 2.25
N ILE A 44 -12.84 7.99 3.27
CA ILE A 44 -14.13 8.19 3.93
C ILE A 44 -14.22 9.56 4.63
N VAL A 45 -13.11 10.03 5.22
CA VAL A 45 -13.02 11.31 5.91
C VAL A 45 -12.73 12.48 4.94
N GLY A 46 -12.49 12.19 3.65
CA GLY A 46 -12.19 13.20 2.63
C GLY A 46 -10.80 13.82 2.76
N GLN A 47 -9.87 13.08 3.38
CA GLN A 47 -8.46 13.44 3.48
C GLN A 47 -7.64 12.87 2.31
N ALA A 48 -8.13 11.82 1.65
CA ALA A 48 -7.45 11.22 0.51
C ALA A 48 -7.71 11.98 -0.79
N ASP A 49 -6.66 12.17 -1.59
CA ASP A 49 -6.79 12.65 -2.95
C ASP A 49 -7.01 11.51 -3.97
N ASP A 50 -7.36 11.88 -5.20
CA ASP A 50 -7.63 10.95 -6.30
C ASP A 50 -6.41 10.05 -6.63
N ASN A 51 -5.19 10.54 -6.40
CA ASN A 51 -3.99 9.74 -6.62
C ASN A 51 -3.80 8.71 -5.50
N GLU A 52 -4.02 9.07 -4.24
CA GLU A 52 -3.97 8.17 -3.10
C GLU A 52 -5.03 7.07 -3.20
N TRP A 53 -6.25 7.41 -3.61
CA TRP A 53 -7.29 6.42 -3.92
C TRP A 53 -6.83 5.44 -5.00
N ARG A 54 -6.35 5.94 -6.15
CA ARG A 54 -5.85 5.08 -7.23
C ARG A 54 -4.73 4.15 -6.78
N VAL A 55 -3.80 4.64 -5.97
CA VAL A 55 -2.71 3.81 -5.43
C VAL A 55 -3.28 2.69 -4.56
N LEU A 56 -4.22 3.00 -3.67
CA LEU A 56 -4.88 2.03 -2.80
C LEU A 56 -5.51 0.87 -3.60
N ILE A 57 -6.27 1.17 -4.65
CA ILE A 57 -6.98 0.13 -5.43
C ILE A 57 -6.11 -0.56 -6.48
N SER A 58 -4.95 0.01 -6.83
CA SER A 58 -4.10 -0.49 -7.93
C SER A 58 -3.37 -1.80 -7.63
N TYR A 59 -3.11 -2.11 -6.35
CA TYR A 59 -2.26 -3.24 -5.98
C TYR A 59 -3.07 -4.49 -5.63
N PRO A 60 -2.94 -5.60 -6.39
CA PRO A 60 -3.65 -6.84 -6.08
C PRO A 60 -3.06 -7.53 -4.85
N MET A 61 -3.91 -7.84 -3.86
CA MET A 61 -3.52 -8.40 -2.56
C MET A 61 -3.60 -9.93 -2.59
N ARG A 62 -2.84 -10.56 -3.49
CA ARG A 62 -2.84 -12.03 -3.72
C ARG A 62 -2.53 -12.88 -2.49
N HIS A 63 -1.86 -12.29 -1.51
CA HIS A 63 -1.46 -12.96 -0.28
C HIS A 63 -2.62 -13.11 0.73
N ASP A 64 -3.72 -12.41 0.48
CA ASP A 64 -4.87 -12.35 1.38
C ASP A 64 -6.17 -12.31 0.55
N PRO A 65 -6.70 -13.48 0.17
CA PRO A 65 -7.88 -13.56 -0.68
C PRO A 65 -9.12 -12.80 -0.14
N PRO A 66 -9.42 -12.83 1.17
CA PRO A 66 -10.47 -11.99 1.76
C PRO A 66 -10.26 -10.49 1.53
N LEU A 67 -9.02 -10.00 1.72
CA LEU A 67 -8.70 -8.60 1.52
C LEU A 67 -8.78 -8.19 0.03
N GLU A 68 -8.39 -9.09 -0.87
CA GLU A 68 -8.55 -8.88 -2.31
C GLU A 68 -10.02 -8.80 -2.72
N GLN A 69 -10.93 -9.57 -2.09
CA GLN A 69 -12.37 -9.44 -2.33
C GLN A 69 -12.89 -8.06 -1.95
N LEU A 70 -12.46 -7.52 -0.81
CA LEU A 70 -12.83 -6.16 -0.39
C LEU A 70 -12.28 -5.11 -1.36
N ARG A 71 -11.07 -5.29 -1.91
CA ARG A 71 -10.51 -4.41 -2.94
C ARG A 71 -11.32 -4.44 -4.23
N LEU A 72 -11.77 -5.62 -4.66
CA LEU A 72 -12.62 -5.76 -5.84
C LEU A 72 -13.98 -5.09 -5.66
N GLU A 73 -14.53 -5.13 -4.45
CA GLU A 73 -15.74 -4.41 -4.10
C GLU A 73 -15.53 -2.89 -4.11
N CYS A 74 -14.42 -2.39 -3.59
CA CYS A 74 -14.04 -0.98 -3.72
C CYS A 74 -13.97 -0.52 -5.19
N LEU A 75 -13.51 -1.38 -6.10
CA LEU A 75 -13.52 -1.07 -7.55
C LEU A 75 -14.93 -0.98 -8.13
N GLN A 76 -15.87 -1.81 -7.65
CA GLN A 76 -17.26 -1.73 -8.08
C GLN A 76 -17.91 -0.44 -7.57
N ILE A 77 -17.65 -0.06 -6.32
CA ILE A 77 -18.12 1.20 -5.74
C ILE A 77 -17.54 2.39 -6.50
N GLU A 78 -16.28 2.32 -6.93
CA GLU A 78 -15.67 3.34 -7.79
C GLU A 78 -16.40 3.49 -9.13
N GLU A 79 -16.74 2.37 -9.80
CA GLU A 79 -17.44 2.42 -11.08
C GLU A 79 -18.82 3.09 -10.98
N GLU A 80 -19.52 2.87 -9.86
CA GLU A 80 -20.90 3.35 -9.66
C GLU A 80 -20.98 4.74 -9.03
N GLU A 81 -20.13 5.04 -8.04
CA GLU A 81 -20.33 6.16 -7.11
C GLU A 81 -19.16 7.16 -7.06
N TYR A 82 -18.13 6.97 -7.89
CA TYR A 82 -16.99 7.90 -7.93
C TYR A 82 -17.36 9.23 -8.60
N THR A 83 -17.08 10.33 -7.89
CA THR A 83 -17.34 11.71 -8.36
C THR A 83 -16.07 12.49 -8.69
N GLY A 84 -14.93 12.09 -8.10
CA GLY A 84 -13.62 12.73 -8.28
C GLY A 84 -13.56 14.19 -7.79
N LYS A 85 -14.54 14.64 -6.99
CA LYS A 85 -14.61 16.03 -6.51
C LYS A 85 -14.10 16.13 -5.07
N PRO A 86 -13.04 16.90 -4.79
CA PRO A 86 -12.63 17.13 -3.41
C PRO A 86 -13.73 17.90 -2.64
N PRO A 87 -13.87 17.69 -1.31
CA PRO A 87 -13.02 16.85 -0.47
C PRO A 87 -13.42 15.36 -0.46
N TYR A 88 -14.61 14.99 -0.94
CA TYR A 88 -15.08 13.60 -0.93
C TYR A 88 -15.13 13.04 -2.36
N LEU A 89 -14.24 12.10 -2.67
CA LEU A 89 -14.13 11.52 -4.00
C LEU A 89 -15.36 10.71 -4.43
N PHE A 90 -16.25 10.38 -3.49
CA PHE A 90 -17.44 9.53 -3.68
C PHE A 90 -18.73 10.28 -3.36
N THR A 91 -19.86 9.77 -3.85
CA THR A 91 -21.19 10.19 -3.37
C THR A 91 -21.40 9.78 -1.91
N GLU A 92 -22.43 10.34 -1.25
CA GLU A 92 -22.85 9.89 0.09
C GLU A 92 -23.16 8.38 0.13
N THR A 93 -23.76 7.85 -0.93
CA THR A 93 -24.03 6.41 -1.08
C THR A 93 -22.73 5.61 -1.15
N GLY A 94 -21.78 6.04 -1.99
CA GLY A 94 -20.47 5.40 -2.10
C GLY A 94 -19.68 5.45 -0.79
N LEU A 95 -19.70 6.58 -0.08
CA LEU A 95 -19.08 6.70 1.24
C LEU A 95 -19.69 5.74 2.26
N GLN A 96 -21.02 5.54 2.23
CA GLN A 96 -21.68 4.56 3.10
C GLN A 96 -21.24 3.12 2.75
N GLN A 97 -21.18 2.78 1.46
CA GLN A 97 -20.71 1.47 1.01
C GLN A 97 -19.24 1.22 1.42
N LEU A 98 -18.38 2.24 1.32
CA LEU A 98 -16.98 2.16 1.78
C LEU A 98 -16.88 1.96 3.30
N ARG A 99 -17.79 2.55 4.09
CA ARG A 99 -17.88 2.29 5.54
C ARG A 99 -18.25 0.82 5.81
N ASP A 100 -19.19 0.26 5.05
CA ASP A 100 -19.58 -1.16 5.19
C ASP A 100 -18.43 -2.11 4.81
N VAL A 101 -17.62 -1.74 3.80
CA VAL A 101 -16.37 -2.46 3.46
C VAL A 101 -15.36 -2.39 4.61
N ARG A 102 -15.20 -1.22 5.23
CA ARG A 102 -14.31 -1.04 6.39
C ARG A 102 -14.75 -1.86 7.60
N GLU A 103 -16.05 -1.93 7.88
CA GLU A 103 -16.57 -2.76 8.98
C GLU A 103 -16.30 -4.24 8.74
N ARG A 104 -16.47 -4.73 7.51
CA ARG A 104 -16.10 -6.11 7.16
C ARG A 104 -14.61 -6.37 7.27
N LEU A 105 -13.77 -5.41 6.87
CA LEU A 105 -12.32 -5.50 7.05
C LEU A 105 -11.94 -5.67 8.53
N LEU A 106 -12.58 -4.93 9.43
CA LEU A 106 -12.36 -5.02 10.88
C LEU A 106 -12.89 -6.33 11.49
N ALA A 107 -13.89 -6.95 10.86
CA ALA A 107 -14.43 -8.24 11.27
C ALA A 107 -13.60 -9.44 10.79
N LEU A 108 -12.61 -9.25 9.90
CA LEU A 108 -11.75 -10.33 9.45
C LEU A 108 -10.80 -10.80 10.57
N PRO A 109 -10.60 -12.13 10.75
CA PRO A 109 -9.68 -12.67 11.75
C PRO A 109 -8.24 -12.24 11.44
N PRO A 110 -7.36 -12.01 12.43
CA PRO A 110 -5.99 -11.54 12.22
C PRO A 110 -5.21 -12.40 11.22
N GLN A 111 -4.36 -11.76 10.40
CA GLN A 111 -3.65 -12.40 9.29
C GLN A 111 -2.76 -13.59 9.75
N ASP A 112 -2.33 -13.61 11.01
CA ASP A 112 -1.46 -14.63 11.61
C ASP A 112 -2.15 -15.97 11.92
N GLU A 113 -3.48 -16.10 11.81
CA GLU A 113 -4.21 -17.35 12.09
C GLU A 113 -4.35 -18.28 10.88
N THR A 114 -3.71 -17.96 9.74
CA THR A 114 -3.87 -18.69 8.47
C THR A 114 -2.63 -19.49 8.01
N GLU A 115 -1.66 -19.72 8.90
CA GLU A 115 -0.55 -20.69 8.68
C GLU A 115 -0.82 -22.05 9.35
#